data_AF-A0A847GDL5-F1
#
_entry.id   AF-A0A847GDL5-F1
#
_cell.length_a   1.000
_cell.length_b   1.000
_cell.length_c   1.000
_cell.angle_alpha   90.00
_cell.angle_beta   90.00
_cell.angle_gamma   90.00
#
_symmetry.space_group_name_H-M   'P 1'
#
loop_
_entity.id
_entity.type
_entity.pdbx_description
1 polymer ?
#
loop_
_entity_poly.entity_id
_entity_poly.type
_entity_poly.pdbx_seq_one_letter_code
_entity_poly.pdbx_strand_id
1 'polypeptide(L)'
;MNYFDQLYAELHKSPEYAAEYLPRAVTGIIRRHMKQTGVTQEELAGRLGVTQANIAKKLRGGQNLTLKSLAEIAAALGAEWVGMELVPHAEARKREHRAAESNKETGRVRGAKKAM
;
A
#
# COMPACT_ATOMS: atom_id res chain seq x y z
N MET A 1 3.24 20.73 18.09
CA MET A 1 3.88 19.78 17.16
C MET A 1 4.95 19.05 17.94
N ASN A 2 4.89 17.72 18.07
CA ASN A 2 5.89 16.98 18.85
C ASN A 2 7.19 16.80 18.01
N TYR A 3 8.29 16.46 18.67
CA TYR A 3 9.61 16.25 18.02
C TYR A 3 9.57 15.16 16.94
N PHE A 4 8.80 14.09 17.15
CA PHE A 4 8.58 13.05 16.14
C PHE A 4 7.87 13.61 14.90
N ASP A 5 6.85 14.44 15.05
CA ASP A 5 6.11 15.02 13.92
C ASP A 5 7.02 15.90 13.04
N GLN A 6 7.94 16.63 13.67
CA GLN A 6 8.93 17.46 12.95
C GLN A 6 9.94 16.58 12.21
N LEU A 7 10.48 15.55 12.88
CA LEU A 7 11.41 14.60 12.28
C LEU A 7 10.78 13.83 11.11
N TYR A 8 9.51 13.42 11.24
CA TYR A 8 8.73 12.80 10.18
C TYR A 8 8.52 13.76 9.00
N ALA A 9 8.14 15.02 9.25
CA ALA A 9 7.93 16.01 8.19
C ALA A 9 9.21 16.33 7.41
N GLU A 10 10.37 16.23 8.04
CA GLU A 10 11.68 16.40 7.43
C GLU A 10 12.08 15.18 6.59
N LEU A 11 11.92 13.96 7.14
CA LEU A 11 12.24 12.71 6.45
C LEU A 11 11.39 12.52 5.18
N HIS A 12 10.12 12.94 5.21
CA HIS A 12 9.20 12.91 4.07
C HIS A 12 9.63 13.78 2.86
N LYS A 13 10.69 14.58 2.97
CA LYS A 13 11.26 15.37 1.86
C LYS A 13 12.38 14.65 1.12
N SER A 14 12.86 13.53 1.64
CA SER A 14 14.01 12.81 1.08
C SER A 14 13.58 11.85 -0.04
N PRO A 15 14.36 11.70 -1.12
CA PRO A 15 14.08 10.72 -2.16
C PRO A 15 14.16 9.28 -1.63
N GLU A 16 14.97 9.02 -0.60
CA GLU A 16 15.06 7.72 0.07
C GLU A 16 13.73 7.36 0.76
N TYR A 17 13.09 8.33 1.42
CA TYR A 17 11.77 8.12 2.00
C TYR A 17 10.75 7.76 0.91
N ALA A 18 10.74 8.49 -0.21
CA ALA A 18 9.82 8.20 -1.31
C ALA A 18 10.04 6.80 -1.89
N ALA A 19 11.31 6.39 -2.05
CA ALA A 19 11.69 5.07 -2.54
C ALA A 19 11.29 3.93 -1.59
N GLU A 20 11.27 4.17 -0.27
CA GLU A 20 10.76 3.21 0.72
C GLU A 20 9.24 3.22 0.83
N TYR A 21 8.61 4.38 0.69
CA TYR A 21 7.17 4.56 0.89
C TYR A 21 6.36 4.00 -0.28
N LEU A 22 6.75 4.32 -1.52
CA LEU A 22 5.95 3.98 -2.71
C LEU A 22 5.73 2.45 -2.84
N PRO A 23 6.75 1.58 -2.70
CA PRO A 23 6.53 0.13 -2.72
C PRO A 23 5.59 -0.36 -1.60
N ARG A 24 5.63 0.25 -0.41
CA ARG A 24 4.70 -0.07 0.69
C ARG A 24 3.28 0.34 0.36
N ALA A 25 3.09 1.52 -0.21
CA ALA A 25 1.78 1.99 -0.64
C ALA A 25 1.17 1.05 -1.70
N VAL A 26 1.96 0.71 -2.73
CA VAL A 26 1.54 -0.19 -3.82
C VAL A 26 1.22 -1.59 -3.31
N THR A 27 2.07 -2.18 -2.46
CA THR A 27 1.78 -3.50 -1.87
C THR A 27 0.57 -3.48 -0.94
N GLY A 28 0.30 -2.35 -0.28
CA GLY A 28 -0.93 -2.12 0.49
C GLY A 28 -2.19 -2.12 -0.39
N ILE A 29 -2.12 -1.53 -1.59
CA ILE A 29 -3.22 -1.57 -2.58
C ILE A 29 -3.48 -3.01 -3.02
N ILE A 30 -2.43 -3.75 -3.40
CA ILE A 30 -2.55 -5.16 -3.83
C ILE A 30 -3.19 -6.01 -2.73
N ARG A 31 -2.69 -5.90 -1.49
CA ARG A 31 -3.26 -6.64 -0.34
C ARG A 31 -4.72 -6.31 -0.09
N ARG A 32 -5.11 -5.05 -0.22
CA ARG A 32 -6.49 -4.61 -0.05
C ARG A 32 -7.38 -5.22 -1.12
N HIS A 33 -6.94 -5.19 -2.38
CA HIS A 33 -7.67 -5.81 -3.48
C HIS A 33 -7.83 -7.32 -3.27
N MET A 34 -6.75 -8.03 -2.97
CA MET A 34 -6.78 -9.47 -2.62
C MET A 34 -7.77 -9.77 -1.50
N LYS A 35 -7.77 -8.96 -0.43
CA LYS A 35 -8.73 -9.10 0.68
C LYS A 35 -10.18 -8.89 0.23
N GLN A 36 -10.42 -7.94 -0.67
CA GLN A 36 -11.76 -7.63 -1.19
C GLN A 36 -12.29 -8.71 -2.13
N THR A 37 -11.40 -9.35 -2.91
CA THR A 37 -11.76 -10.39 -3.88
C THR A 37 -11.62 -11.81 -3.34
N GLY A 38 -11.12 -11.97 -2.11
CA GLY A 38 -10.92 -13.27 -1.47
C GLY A 38 -9.70 -14.06 -1.96
N VAL A 39 -8.85 -13.48 -2.83
CA VAL A 39 -7.67 -14.16 -3.37
C VAL A 39 -6.56 -14.23 -2.33
N THR A 40 -6.09 -15.44 -2.04
CA THR A 40 -4.97 -15.72 -1.14
C THR A 40 -3.61 -15.53 -1.83
N GLN A 41 -2.53 -15.47 -1.04
CA GLN A 41 -1.17 -15.41 -1.60
C GLN A 41 -0.78 -16.70 -2.33
N GLU A 42 -1.31 -17.84 -1.89
CA GLU A 42 -1.05 -19.14 -2.53
C GLU A 42 -1.72 -19.22 -3.89
N GLU A 43 -2.97 -18.80 -4.01
CA GLU A 43 -3.67 -18.72 -5.31
C GLU A 43 -2.99 -17.74 -6.25
N LEU A 44 -2.59 -16.55 -5.76
CA LEU A 44 -1.85 -15.59 -6.58
C LEU A 44 -0.52 -16.18 -7.07
N ALA A 45 0.19 -16.92 -6.21
CA ALA A 45 1.42 -17.60 -6.58
C ALA A 45 1.18 -18.65 -7.67
N GLY A 46 0.12 -19.45 -7.53
CA GLY A 46 -0.30 -20.45 -8.52
C GLY A 46 -0.63 -19.81 -9.88
N ARG A 47 -1.36 -18.69 -9.89
CA ARG A 47 -1.69 -17.94 -11.12
C ARG A 47 -0.45 -17.36 -11.82
N LEU A 48 0.58 -17.01 -11.05
CA LEU A 48 1.83 -16.45 -11.56
C LEU A 48 2.91 -17.50 -11.85
N GLY A 49 2.68 -18.78 -11.54
CA GLY A 49 3.67 -19.84 -11.70
C GLY A 49 4.90 -19.68 -10.80
N VAL A 50 4.74 -19.08 -9.62
CA VAL A 50 5.83 -18.86 -8.65
C VAL A 50 5.48 -19.46 -7.29
N THR A 51 6.43 -19.43 -6.34
CA THR A 51 6.18 -19.93 -4.98
C THR A 51 5.43 -18.90 -4.13
N GLN A 52 4.64 -19.37 -3.16
CA GLN A 52 4.00 -18.51 -2.16
C GLN A 52 5.03 -17.65 -1.39
N ALA A 53 6.20 -18.21 -1.09
CA ALA A 53 7.30 -17.49 -0.45
C ALA A 53 7.80 -16.30 -1.31
N ASN A 54 7.84 -16.46 -2.64
CA ASN A 54 8.16 -15.37 -3.56
C ASN A 54 7.12 -14.23 -3.46
N ILE A 55 5.82 -14.58 -3.43
CA ILE A 55 4.73 -13.60 -3.26
C ILE A 55 4.81 -12.91 -1.89
N ALA A 56 5.02 -13.66 -0.81
CA ALA A 56 5.18 -13.10 0.53
C ALA A 56 6.34 -12.10 0.58
N LYS A 57 7.48 -12.42 -0.07
CA LYS A 57 8.64 -11.53 -0.17
C LYS A 57 8.31 -10.25 -0.95
N LYS A 58 7.66 -10.38 -2.12
CA LYS A 58 7.22 -9.25 -2.95
C LYS A 58 6.26 -8.33 -2.20
N LEU A 59 5.29 -8.91 -1.47
CA LEU A 59 4.27 -8.13 -0.77
C LEU A 59 4.76 -7.55 0.57
N ARG A 60 5.94 -7.91 1.08
CA ARG A 60 6.47 -7.38 2.36
C ARG A 60 6.64 -5.86 2.36
N GLY A 61 6.72 -5.22 1.18
CA GLY A 61 6.76 -3.76 1.02
C GLY A 61 8.15 -3.14 1.09
N GLY A 62 9.21 -3.95 1.23
CA GLY A 62 10.61 -3.48 1.24
C GLY A 62 11.41 -3.92 0.00
N GLN A 63 10.75 -4.44 -1.04
CA GLN A 63 11.39 -4.77 -2.31
C GLN A 63 10.95 -3.78 -3.38
N ASN A 64 11.90 -3.36 -4.22
CA ASN A 64 11.59 -2.61 -5.43
C ASN A 64 10.87 -3.52 -6.44
N LEU A 65 9.56 -3.32 -6.60
CA LEU A 65 8.77 -4.03 -7.60
C LEU A 65 8.93 -3.32 -8.94
N THR A 66 9.20 -4.10 -9.99
CA THR A 66 9.22 -3.54 -11.35
C THR A 66 7.80 -3.27 -11.82
N LEU A 67 7.62 -2.29 -12.71
CA LEU A 67 6.33 -2.02 -13.35
C LEU A 67 5.78 -3.27 -14.05
N LYS A 68 6.65 -4.09 -14.65
CA LYS A 68 6.30 -5.38 -15.23
C LYS A 68 5.66 -6.31 -14.20
N SER A 69 6.27 -6.47 -13.01
CA SER A 69 5.67 -7.28 -11.94
C SER A 69 4.33 -6.71 -11.45
N LEU A 70 4.15 -5.39 -11.45
CA LEU A 70 2.85 -4.80 -11.09
C LEU A 70 1.76 -5.15 -12.11
N ALA A 71 2.10 -5.12 -13.41
CA ALA A 71 1.19 -5.51 -14.48
C ALA A 71 0.84 -7.00 -14.43
N GLU A 72 1.85 -7.88 -14.24
CA GLU A 72 1.66 -9.33 -14.10
C GLU A 72 0.74 -9.66 -12.90
N ILE A 73 0.98 -9.03 -11.74
CA ILE A 73 0.15 -9.22 -10.55
C ILE A 73 -1.29 -8.75 -10.82
N ALA A 74 -1.47 -7.58 -11.45
CA ALA A 74 -2.81 -7.07 -11.77
C ALA A 74 -3.56 -8.01 -12.70
N ALA A 75 -2.91 -8.48 -13.78
CA ALA A 75 -3.49 -9.45 -14.70
C ALA A 75 -3.87 -10.76 -13.99
N ALA A 76 -2.99 -11.30 -13.13
CA ALA A 76 -3.29 -12.50 -12.34
C ALA A 76 -4.45 -12.30 -11.35
N LEU A 77 -4.70 -11.07 -10.91
CA LEU A 77 -5.84 -10.72 -10.05
C LEU A 77 -7.12 -10.39 -10.85
N GLY A 78 -7.06 -10.36 -12.18
CA GLY A 78 -8.18 -9.91 -13.02
C GLY A 78 -8.46 -8.41 -12.83
N ALA A 79 -7.41 -7.62 -12.59
CA ALA A 79 -7.48 -6.19 -12.30
C ALA A 79 -6.53 -5.40 -13.21
N GLU A 80 -6.72 -4.09 -13.23
CA GLU A 80 -5.87 -3.16 -13.99
C GLU A 80 -5.49 -1.95 -13.12
N TRP A 81 -4.33 -1.38 -13.39
CA TRP A 81 -3.91 -0.12 -12.78
C TRP A 81 -4.49 1.04 -13.60
N VAL A 82 -5.36 1.85 -12.99
CA VAL A 82 -5.96 3.04 -13.61
C VAL A 82 -5.64 4.28 -12.78
N GLY A 83 -5.31 5.40 -13.45
CA GLY A 83 -5.18 6.70 -12.79
C GLY A 83 -3.90 6.88 -11.96
N MET A 84 -2.73 6.53 -12.51
CA MET A 84 -1.46 6.92 -11.91
C MET A 84 -1.24 8.44 -12.08
N GLU A 85 -1.32 9.17 -10.98
CA GLU A 85 -1.18 10.64 -10.96
C GLU A 85 0.13 11.03 -10.27
N LEU A 86 0.94 11.85 -10.93
CA LEU A 86 2.12 12.49 -10.33
C LEU A 86 1.72 13.89 -9.87
N VAL A 87 1.81 14.13 -8.56
CA VAL A 87 1.40 15.40 -7.95
C VAL A 87 2.58 16.06 -7.21
N PRO A 88 2.56 17.39 -7.02
CA PRO A 88 3.55 18.05 -6.18
C PRO A 88 3.60 17.47 -4.76
N HIS A 89 4.79 17.38 -4.16
CA HIS A 89 4.98 16.86 -2.79
C HIS A 89 4.08 17.53 -1.75
N ALA A 90 3.81 18.83 -1.91
CA ALA A 90 2.91 19.57 -1.01
C ALA A 90 1.48 19.04 -1.04
N GLU A 91 1.01 18.55 -2.19
CA GLU A 91 -0.33 17.97 -2.34
C GLU A 91 -0.41 16.54 -1.85
N ALA A 92 0.60 15.71 -2.16
CA ALA A 92 0.68 14.33 -1.67
C ALA A 92 0.55 14.28 -0.14
N ARG A 93 1.30 15.13 0.58
CA ARG A 93 1.25 15.22 2.05
C ARG A 93 -0.12 15.63 2.59
N LYS A 94 -0.80 16.57 1.93
CA LYS A 94 -2.18 16.99 2.31
C LYS A 94 -3.19 15.85 2.13
N ARG A 95 -3.01 14.99 1.12
CA ARG A 95 -3.86 13.82 0.88
C ARG A 95 -3.62 12.73 1.94
N GLU A 96 -2.34 12.46 2.26
CA GLU A 96 -1.96 11.50 3.30
C GLU A 96 -2.49 11.89 4.69
N HIS A 97 -2.35 13.16 5.10
CA HIS A 97 -2.83 13.62 6.40
C HIS A 97 -4.35 13.45 6.53
N ARG A 98 -5.11 13.86 5.52
CA ARG A 98 -6.58 13.68 5.48
C ARG A 98 -6.98 12.21 5.55
N ALA A 99 -6.26 11.33 4.83
CA ALA A 99 -6.51 9.89 4.88
C ALA A 99 -6.22 9.29 6.26
N ALA A 100 -5.17 9.74 6.94
CA ALA A 100 -4.80 9.29 8.29
C ALA A 100 -5.83 9.72 9.35
N GLU A 101 -6.37 10.94 9.24
CA GLU A 101 -7.42 11.46 10.13
C GLU A 101 -8.74 10.69 9.94
N SER A 102 -9.16 10.48 8.69
CA SER A 102 -10.36 9.71 8.37
C SER A 102 -10.32 8.26 8.89
N ASN A 103 -9.14 7.62 8.82
CA ASN A 103 -8.94 6.24 9.28
C ASN A 103 -8.89 6.12 10.82
N LYS A 104 -8.46 7.17 11.55
CA LYS A 104 -8.57 7.23 13.02
C LYS A 104 -10.02 7.29 13.47
N GLU A 105 -10.86 8.01 12.74
CA GLU A 105 -12.28 8.16 13.06
C GLU A 105 -13.09 6.89 12.75
N THR A 106 -12.86 6.26 11.60
CA THR A 106 -13.49 4.97 11.25
C THR A 106 -12.96 3.77 12.04
N GLY A 107 -11.69 3.80 12.48
CA GLY A 107 -11.13 2.80 13.39
C GLY A 107 -11.80 2.81 14.77
N ARG A 108 -12.22 3.99 15.26
CA ARG A 108 -12.96 4.15 16.53
C ARG A 108 -14.37 3.56 16.45
N VAL A 109 -15.04 3.68 15.30
CA VAL A 109 -16.39 3.14 15.07
C VAL A 109 -16.39 1.59 14.95
N ARG A 110 -15.36 0.99 14.34
CA ARG A 110 -15.23 -0.48 14.26
C ARG A 110 -14.91 -1.14 15.60
N GLY A 111 -14.22 -0.45 16.51
CA GLY A 111 -13.98 -0.92 17.88
C GLY A 111 -15.25 -1.00 18.72
N ALA A 112 -16.22 -0.11 18.49
CA ALA A 112 -17.47 -0.06 19.25
C ALA A 112 -18.48 -1.16 18.87
N LYS A 113 -18.45 -1.68 17.63
CA LYS A 113 -19.36 -2.75 17.16
C LYS A 113 -18.98 -4.17 17.57
N LYS A 114 -17.83 -4.37 18.24
CA LYS A 114 -17.36 -5.70 18.70
C LYS A 114 -17.70 -6.01 20.17
N ALA A 115 -18.44 -5.13 20.84
CA ALA A 115 -18.79 -5.24 22.25
C ALA A 115 -20.30 -5.37 22.52
N MET A 116 -21.08 -5.83 21.54
CA MET A 116 -22.52 -6.03 21.66
C MET A 116 -22.93 -7.39 21.11
#